data_AF-A0A383DF35-F1
#
_entry.id   AF-A0A383DF35-F1
#
_cell.length_a   1.000
_cell.length_b   1.000
_cell.length_c   1.000
_cell.angle_alpha   90.00
_cell.angle_beta   90.00
_cell.angle_gamma   90.00
#
_symmetry.space_group_name_H-M   'P 1'
#
loop_
_entity.id
_entity.type
_entity.pdbx_description
1 polymer ?
#
loop_
_entity_poly.entity_id
_entity_poly.type
_entity_poly.pdbx_seq_one_letter_code
_entity_poly.pdbx_strand_id
1 'polypeptide(L)'
;MQYRRVWTFVSIIAVAATLACNSRADVPPVSVVPESGASGGGGGGTTGTSSVSGMVTIEGPAPMAEAIRMNSDPVCLTGATMTDTEYYIVGGDNGLGNVFVYVKEGISGSYPSPSETLILDQAGCRYDPHVFGIQVGQTVQIVNSDPTL
;
A
#
# COMPACT_ATOMS: atom_id res chain seq x y z
N MET A 1 -9.52 43.97 -44.59
CA MET A 1 -10.54 42.91 -44.36
C MET A 1 -9.98 41.57 -43.90
N GLN A 2 -8.66 41.37 -43.76
CA GLN A 2 -8.09 40.07 -43.34
C GLN A 2 -7.91 39.90 -41.82
N TYR A 3 -7.79 40.99 -41.04
CA TYR A 3 -7.62 40.91 -39.58
C TYR A 3 -8.92 40.64 -38.79
N ARG A 4 -10.10 40.95 -39.35
CA ARG A 4 -11.41 40.66 -38.72
C ARG A 4 -11.80 39.19 -38.77
N ARG A 5 -11.17 38.39 -39.65
CA ARG A 5 -11.39 36.93 -39.75
C ARG A 5 -10.49 36.14 -38.80
N VAL A 6 -9.31 36.68 -38.47
CA VAL A 6 -8.37 36.02 -37.55
C VAL A 6 -8.88 36.07 -36.11
N TRP A 7 -9.51 37.19 -35.70
CA TRP A 7 -10.07 37.32 -34.35
C TRP A 7 -11.30 36.44 -34.08
N THR A 8 -12.16 36.18 -35.08
CA THR A 8 -13.30 35.27 -34.90
C THR A 8 -12.89 33.80 -34.79
N PHE A 9 -11.77 33.39 -35.39
CA PHE A 9 -11.27 32.01 -35.22
C PHE A 9 -10.57 31.79 -33.87
N VAL A 10 -9.91 32.80 -33.31
CA VAL A 10 -9.27 32.69 -31.98
C VAL A 10 -10.32 32.61 -30.85
N SER A 11 -11.48 33.25 -31.01
CA SER A 11 -12.56 33.17 -30.01
C SER A 11 -13.33 31.84 -30.02
N ILE A 12 -13.36 31.08 -31.13
CA ILE A 12 -14.05 29.78 -31.18
C ILE A 12 -13.20 28.65 -30.56
N ILE A 13 -11.86 28.76 -30.60
CA ILE A 13 -10.97 27.77 -29.98
C ILE A 13 -10.87 27.95 -28.45
N ALA A 14 -11.14 29.16 -27.93
CA ALA A 14 -11.10 29.44 -26.49
C ALA A 14 -12.35 28.97 -25.71
N VAL A 15 -13.45 28.58 -26.38
CA VAL A 15 -14.70 28.12 -25.72
C VAL A 15 -14.80 26.59 -25.64
N ALA A 16 -13.94 25.84 -26.34
CA ALA A 16 -13.98 24.37 -26.36
C ALA A 16 -13.07 23.68 -25.33
N ALA A 17 -12.35 24.41 -24.48
CA ALA A 17 -11.30 23.86 -23.60
C ALA A 17 -11.62 23.91 -22.09
N THR A 18 -12.87 24.16 -21.67
CA THR A 18 -13.24 24.25 -20.24
C THR A 18 -14.27 23.22 -19.78
N LEU A 19 -14.47 22.11 -20.51
CA LEU A 19 -15.43 21.06 -20.13
C LEU A 19 -14.81 19.66 -19.97
N ALA A 20 -13.48 19.56 -19.87
CA ALA A 20 -12.78 18.31 -19.63
C ALA A 20 -12.00 18.35 -18.31
N CYS A 21 -12.72 18.38 -17.19
CA CYS A 21 -12.28 17.86 -15.88
C CYS A 21 -13.38 18.13 -14.83
N ASN A 22 -14.46 17.35 -14.82
CA ASN A 22 -15.14 17.09 -13.56
C ASN A 22 -16.01 15.81 -13.58
N SER A 23 -15.43 14.71 -14.04
CA SER A 23 -15.94 13.38 -13.70
C SER A 23 -15.06 12.81 -12.61
N ARG A 24 -15.21 13.33 -11.38
CA ARG A 24 -15.04 12.45 -10.22
C ARG A 24 -16.19 11.46 -10.33
N ALA A 25 -15.89 10.28 -10.86
CA ALA A 25 -16.75 9.14 -10.61
C ALA A 25 -16.72 8.97 -9.09
N ASP A 26 -17.85 9.28 -8.44
CA ASP A 26 -18.14 8.80 -7.11
C ASP A 26 -18.06 7.29 -7.18
N VAL A 27 -16.89 6.73 -6.88
CA VAL A 27 -16.74 5.30 -6.61
C VAL A 27 -17.33 5.16 -5.21
N PRO A 28 -18.55 4.60 -5.07
CA PRO A 28 -19.08 4.33 -3.74
C PRO A 28 -18.06 3.46 -3.00
N PRO A 29 -17.83 3.68 -1.69
CA PRO A 29 -16.98 2.78 -0.93
C PRO A 29 -17.52 1.36 -1.12
N VAL A 30 -16.70 0.50 -1.71
CA VAL A 30 -16.99 -0.92 -1.77
C VAL A 30 -16.83 -1.44 -0.35
N SER A 31 -17.90 -1.35 0.43
CA SER A 31 -18.03 -2.09 1.68
C SER A 31 -18.23 -3.55 1.31
N VAL A 32 -17.12 -4.25 1.02
CA VAL A 32 -17.07 -5.69 1.14
C VAL A 32 -17.19 -6.01 2.63
N VAL A 33 -18.43 -6.13 3.12
CA VAL A 33 -18.67 -6.99 4.28
C VAL A 33 -18.37 -8.39 3.77
N PRO A 34 -17.32 -9.08 4.26
CA PRO A 34 -17.14 -10.47 3.91
C PRO A 34 -18.39 -11.19 4.43
N GLU A 35 -19.17 -11.74 3.51
CA GLU A 35 -20.23 -12.66 3.87
C GLU A 35 -19.57 -13.74 4.73
N SER A 36 -20.08 -13.91 5.95
CA SER A 36 -19.56 -14.86 6.93
C SER A 36 -19.81 -16.27 6.43
N GLY A 37 -18.97 -16.72 5.50
CA GLY A 37 -18.78 -18.12 5.18
C GLY A 37 -18.17 -18.79 6.39
N ALA A 38 -18.94 -19.69 7.00
CA ALA A 38 -18.53 -20.44 8.17
C ALA A 38 -17.15 -21.08 7.97
N SER A 39 -16.30 -20.88 8.99
CA SER A 39 -15.07 -21.63 9.28
C SER A 39 -15.25 -23.12 8.97
N GLY A 40 -14.44 -23.63 8.05
CA GLY A 40 -14.46 -25.01 7.62
C GLY A 40 -13.07 -25.52 7.26
N GLY A 41 -12.27 -25.82 8.29
CA GLY A 41 -11.17 -26.78 8.22
C GLY A 41 -9.86 -26.26 7.65
N GLY A 42 -8.84 -26.21 8.51
CA GLY A 42 -7.44 -26.29 8.10
C GLY A 42 -7.17 -27.62 7.39
N GLY A 43 -7.61 -27.73 6.15
CA GLY A 43 -7.13 -28.72 5.22
C GLY A 43 -5.79 -28.21 4.72
N GLY A 44 -4.69 -28.79 5.18
CA GLY A 44 -3.39 -28.60 4.56
C GLY A 44 -3.49 -29.04 3.10
N GLY A 45 -3.81 -28.11 2.21
CA GLY A 45 -3.72 -28.32 0.77
C GLY A 45 -2.31 -28.80 0.48
N THR A 46 -2.16 -29.74 -0.45
CA THR A 46 -0.85 -30.22 -0.88
C THR A 46 -0.07 -29.02 -1.41
N THR A 47 0.83 -28.49 -0.60
CA THR A 47 1.76 -27.45 -1.03
C THR A 47 2.73 -28.08 -2.03
N GLY A 48 3.13 -27.30 -3.03
CA GLY A 48 4.20 -27.73 -3.93
C GLY A 48 5.49 -27.95 -3.15
N THR A 49 6.35 -28.85 -3.61
CA THR A 49 7.66 -29.13 -2.99
C THR A 49 8.75 -28.11 -3.35
N SER A 50 8.41 -27.10 -4.15
CA SER A 50 9.35 -26.09 -4.62
C SER A 50 9.52 -24.98 -3.59
N SER A 51 10.77 -24.58 -3.35
CA SER A 51 11.12 -23.44 -2.49
C SER A 51 11.74 -22.33 -3.33
N VAL A 52 11.43 -21.09 -2.96
CA VAL A 52 12.10 -19.88 -3.48
C VAL A 52 12.92 -19.31 -2.34
N SER A 53 14.22 -19.09 -2.59
CA SER A 53 15.14 -18.50 -1.63
C SER A 53 16.07 -17.54 -2.36
N GLY A 54 16.44 -16.45 -1.70
CA GLY A 54 17.31 -15.42 -2.24
C GLY A 54 17.41 -14.21 -1.32
N MET A 55 18.24 -13.26 -1.71
CA MET A 55 18.42 -11.98 -1.03
C MET A 55 18.19 -10.87 -2.05
N VAL A 56 17.36 -9.89 -1.69
CA VAL A 56 17.18 -8.67 -2.50
C VAL A 56 18.15 -7.64 -1.96
N THR A 57 19.01 -7.14 -2.85
CA THR A 57 20.04 -6.13 -2.52
C THR A 57 19.82 -4.89 -3.36
N ILE A 58 20.32 -3.76 -2.87
CA ILE A 58 20.38 -2.51 -3.63
C ILE A 58 21.76 -2.35 -4.28
N GLU A 59 21.78 -1.87 -5.52
CA GLU A 59 23.01 -1.47 -6.19
C GLU A 59 23.34 -0.01 -5.88
N GLY A 60 24.57 0.23 -5.39
CA GLY A 60 25.02 1.57 -5.01
C GLY A 60 24.52 2.00 -3.63
N PRO A 61 24.86 3.24 -3.21
CA PRO A 61 24.46 3.75 -1.91
C PRO A 61 22.95 4.03 -1.88
N ALA A 62 22.29 3.60 -0.81
CA ALA A 62 20.91 3.99 -0.54
C ALA A 62 20.83 5.50 -0.21
N PRO A 63 19.77 6.19 -0.66
CA PRO A 63 19.47 7.53 -0.18
C PRO A 63 19.36 7.56 1.35
N MET A 64 19.79 8.66 1.98
CA MET A 64 19.60 8.84 3.41
C MET A 64 18.11 8.91 3.74
N ALA A 65 17.71 8.29 4.85
CA ALA A 65 16.34 8.38 5.33
C ALA A 65 16.01 9.83 5.70
N GLU A 66 14.80 10.25 5.36
CA GLU A 66 14.27 11.56 5.70
C GLU A 66 13.47 11.49 7.00
N ALA A 67 13.51 12.55 7.81
CA ALA A 67 12.67 12.63 8.99
C ALA A 67 11.23 13.00 8.60
N ILE A 68 10.29 12.15 8.98
CA ILE A 68 8.85 12.37 8.83
C ILE A 68 8.41 13.42 9.85
N ARG A 69 7.64 14.40 9.38
CA ARG A 69 7.04 15.42 10.25
C ARG A 69 5.82 14.84 10.95
N MET A 70 5.97 14.52 12.23
CA MET A 70 4.91 13.96 13.08
C MET A 70 3.97 15.01 13.69
N ASN A 71 4.04 16.28 13.24
CA ASN A 71 3.34 17.39 13.87
C ASN A 71 1.84 17.51 13.51
N SER A 72 1.29 16.56 12.75
CA SER A 72 -0.15 16.48 12.47
C SER A 72 -0.96 16.05 13.68
N ASP A 73 -0.34 15.33 14.63
CA ASP A 73 -0.96 14.91 15.89
C ASP A 73 -0.01 15.25 17.07
N PRO A 74 -0.47 15.93 18.13
CA PRO A 74 0.36 16.27 19.29
C PRO A 74 0.94 15.05 20.04
N VAL A 75 0.21 13.93 20.08
CA VAL A 75 0.68 12.67 20.66
C VAL A 75 1.85 12.16 19.84
N CYS A 76 1.74 12.15 18.51
CA CYS A 76 2.83 11.72 17.63
C CYS A 76 4.03 12.66 17.68
N LEU A 77 3.79 13.97 17.77
CA LEU A 77 4.87 14.96 17.90
C LEU A 77 5.74 14.73 19.13
N THR A 78 5.18 14.20 20.22
CA THR A 78 5.87 14.03 21.51
C THR A 78 6.27 12.59 21.81
N GLY A 79 5.53 11.60 21.30
CA GLY A 79 5.69 10.19 21.61
C GLY A 79 6.35 9.35 20.52
N ALA A 80 6.44 9.82 19.28
CA ALA A 80 7.06 9.04 18.21
C ALA A 80 8.59 8.95 18.40
N THR A 81 9.12 7.72 18.40
CA THR A 81 10.55 7.45 18.57
C THR A 81 11.26 7.13 17.26
N MET A 82 10.55 6.54 16.30
CA MET A 82 11.07 6.17 14.98
C MET A 82 10.40 7.02 13.90
N THR A 83 11.02 8.15 13.58
CA THR A 83 10.45 9.14 12.67
C THR A 83 11.12 9.15 11.30
N ASP A 84 12.11 8.30 11.05
CA ASP A 84 12.75 8.22 9.74
C ASP A 84 11.89 7.45 8.73
N THR A 85 11.99 7.82 7.46
CA THR A 85 11.37 7.09 6.34
C THR A 85 11.98 5.71 6.17
N GLU A 86 11.14 4.72 5.87
CA GLU A 86 11.54 3.33 5.64
C GLU A 86 11.60 2.96 4.15
N TYR A 87 11.74 3.95 3.26
CA TYR A 87 11.81 3.73 1.81
C TYR A 87 12.97 2.80 1.40
N TYR A 88 14.09 2.93 2.10
CA TYR A 88 15.28 2.10 1.91
C TYR A 88 15.82 1.67 3.26
N ILE A 89 15.29 0.56 3.80
CA ILE A 89 15.90 -0.10 4.96
C ILE A 89 17.02 -1.00 4.44
N VAL A 90 18.27 -0.61 4.63
CA VAL A 90 19.42 -1.34 4.08
C VAL A 90 20.31 -1.88 5.19
N GLY A 91 20.53 -3.19 5.19
CA GLY A 91 21.43 -3.89 6.10
C GLY A 91 22.90 -3.75 5.73
N GLY A 92 23.80 -4.25 6.60
CA GLY A 92 25.25 -4.14 6.40
C GLY A 92 25.81 -4.87 5.18
N ASP A 93 25.03 -5.79 4.59
CA ASP A 93 25.32 -6.55 3.37
C ASP A 93 24.65 -5.98 2.11
N ASN A 94 24.10 -4.76 2.19
CA ASN A 94 23.23 -4.12 1.20
C ASN A 94 21.87 -4.83 1.00
N GLY A 95 21.48 -5.74 1.88
CA GLY A 95 20.16 -6.36 1.88
C GLY A 95 19.06 -5.34 2.14
N LEU A 96 17.98 -5.41 1.36
CA LEU A 96 16.82 -4.53 1.49
C LEU A 96 15.76 -5.17 2.40
N GLY A 97 15.34 -4.45 3.43
CA GLY A 97 14.20 -4.79 4.27
C GLY A 97 12.86 -4.42 3.62
N ASN A 98 11.75 -4.87 4.21
CA ASN A 98 10.39 -4.56 3.75
C ASN A 98 10.11 -4.92 2.28
N VAL A 99 10.70 -6.02 1.79
CA VAL A 99 10.54 -6.48 0.41
C VAL A 99 9.36 -7.45 0.28
N PHE A 100 8.46 -7.17 -0.66
CA PHE A 100 7.39 -8.09 -1.06
C PHE A 100 7.73 -8.77 -2.38
N VAL A 101 7.82 -10.10 -2.38
CA VAL A 101 8.10 -10.90 -3.57
C VAL A 101 6.81 -11.58 -4.03
N TYR A 102 6.42 -11.34 -5.28
CA TYR A 102 5.23 -11.91 -5.90
C TYR A 102 5.57 -12.82 -7.07
N VAL A 103 5.20 -14.10 -6.95
CA VAL A 103 5.30 -15.07 -8.05
C VAL A 103 3.99 -15.08 -8.81
N LYS A 104 4.01 -14.52 -10.02
CA LYS A 104 2.81 -14.27 -10.83
C LYS A 104 2.24 -15.51 -11.50
N GLU A 105 3.09 -16.39 -12.01
CA GLU A 105 2.73 -17.53 -12.87
C GLU A 105 3.55 -18.77 -12.50
N GLY A 106 3.15 -19.94 -12.98
CA GLY A 106 3.84 -21.21 -12.70
C GLY A 106 3.48 -21.87 -11.36
N ILE A 107 2.48 -21.32 -10.66
CA ILE A 107 1.93 -21.87 -9.42
C ILE A 107 0.56 -22.46 -9.71
N SER A 108 0.36 -23.73 -9.34
CA SER A 108 -0.92 -24.43 -9.42
C SER A 108 -1.22 -25.12 -8.09
N GLY A 109 -2.45 -25.00 -7.60
CA GLY A 109 -2.85 -25.63 -6.34
C GLY A 109 -4.06 -24.94 -5.72
N SER A 110 -4.49 -25.45 -4.57
CA SER A 110 -5.46 -24.79 -3.70
C SER A 110 -4.72 -24.30 -2.46
N TYR A 111 -4.81 -23.00 -2.19
CA TYR A 111 -4.16 -22.34 -1.06
C TYR A 111 -5.26 -21.78 -0.15
N PRO A 112 -5.66 -22.53 0.90
CA PRO A 112 -6.65 -22.04 1.83
C PRO A 112 -6.07 -20.89 2.66
N SER A 113 -6.91 -19.90 2.96
CA SER A 113 -6.54 -18.80 3.85
C SER A 113 -6.09 -19.34 5.21
N PRO A 114 -5.01 -18.80 5.80
CA PRO A 114 -4.63 -19.11 7.17
C PRO A 114 -5.77 -18.80 8.14
N SER A 115 -5.95 -19.63 9.17
CA SER A 115 -6.87 -19.35 10.28
C SER A 115 -6.30 -18.32 11.27
N GLU A 116 -5.00 -18.05 11.19
CA GLU A 116 -4.32 -17.08 12.03
C GLU A 116 -4.69 -15.66 11.59
N THR A 117 -5.18 -14.87 12.55
CA THR A 117 -5.43 -13.45 12.36
C THR A 117 -4.10 -12.70 12.18
N LEU A 118 -3.99 -11.92 11.12
CA LEU A 118 -2.89 -10.97 10.97
C LEU A 118 -3.21 -9.72 11.77
N ILE A 119 -2.29 -9.29 12.63
CA ILE A 119 -2.42 -8.05 13.41
C ILE A 119 -1.60 -6.97 12.72
N LEU A 120 -2.24 -5.85 12.42
CA LEU A 120 -1.61 -4.60 11.99
C LEU A 120 -1.81 -3.60 13.13
N ASP A 121 -0.77 -3.31 13.89
CA ASP A 121 -0.84 -2.42 15.05
C ASP A 121 -0.27 -1.05 14.72
N GLN A 122 -0.98 0.00 15.10
CA GLN A 122 -0.43 1.34 15.16
C GLN A 122 0.19 1.57 16.53
N ALA A 123 1.52 1.62 16.57
CA ALA A 123 2.28 1.87 17.78
C ALA A 123 3.45 2.81 17.48
N GLY A 124 3.66 3.80 18.34
CA GLY A 124 4.65 4.86 18.11
C GLY A 124 4.33 5.72 16.88
N CYS A 125 3.05 5.87 16.55
CA CYS A 125 2.55 6.56 15.35
C CYS A 125 3.05 5.97 14.02
N ARG A 126 3.27 4.65 14.02
CA ARG A 126 3.66 3.86 12.85
C ARG A 126 2.86 2.56 12.85
N TYR A 127 2.55 2.05 11.66
CA TYR A 127 1.98 0.72 11.53
C TYR A 127 3.08 -0.34 11.47
N ASP A 128 2.96 -1.35 12.33
CA ASP A 128 3.77 -2.55 12.32
C ASP A 128 2.89 -3.80 12.08
N PRO A 129 3.27 -4.69 11.14
CA PRO A 129 4.42 -4.60 10.25
C PRO A 129 4.24 -3.55 9.14
N HIS A 130 5.35 -2.93 8.70
CA HIS A 130 5.33 -1.93 7.61
C HIS A 130 4.92 -2.54 6.25
N VAL A 131 5.30 -3.79 6.01
CA VAL A 131 4.93 -4.57 4.82
C VAL A 131 4.51 -5.96 5.26
N PHE A 132 3.36 -6.42 4.77
CA PHE A 132 2.86 -7.76 5.04
C PHE A 132 2.08 -8.31 3.84
N GLY A 133 1.94 -9.64 3.80
CA GLY A 133 1.10 -10.35 2.84
C GLY A 133 -0.11 -10.96 3.52
N ILE A 134 -1.23 -11.05 2.80
CA ILE A 134 -2.46 -11.67 3.28
C ILE A 134 -3.16 -12.46 2.16
N GLN A 135 -3.87 -13.52 2.53
CA GLN A 135 -4.71 -14.28 1.60
C GLN A 135 -6.17 -13.83 1.64
N VAL A 136 -6.88 -13.97 0.52
CA VAL A 136 -8.32 -13.70 0.43
C VAL A 136 -9.06 -14.56 1.48
N GLY A 137 -9.88 -13.92 2.31
CA GLY A 137 -10.64 -14.58 3.37
C GLY A 137 -9.91 -14.71 4.72
N GLN A 138 -8.61 -14.41 4.79
CA GLN A 138 -7.90 -14.32 6.06
C GLN A 138 -8.35 -13.06 6.84
N THR A 139 -8.51 -13.20 8.16
CA THR A 139 -8.87 -12.08 9.03
C THR A 139 -7.67 -11.16 9.26
N VAL A 140 -7.87 -9.85 9.09
CA VAL A 140 -6.97 -8.81 9.61
C VAL A 140 -7.61 -8.16 10.81
N GLN A 141 -6.83 -7.99 11.87
CA GLN A 141 -7.17 -7.12 12.98
C GLN A 141 -6.28 -5.88 12.92
N ILE A 142 -6.90 -4.72 12.76
CA ILE A 142 -6.20 -3.44 12.83
C ILE A 142 -6.38 -2.90 14.25
N VAL A 143 -5.26 -2.65 14.93
CA VAL A 143 -5.22 -2.17 16.30
C VAL A 143 -4.56 -0.80 16.30
N ASN A 144 -4.97 0.06 17.24
CA ASN A 144 -4.28 1.29 17.55
C ASN A 144 -3.87 1.23 19.03
N SER A 145 -2.59 0.95 19.27
CA SER A 145 -1.99 0.94 20.61
C SER A 145 -1.50 2.33 21.04
N ASP A 146 -1.46 3.30 20.12
CA ASP A 146 -1.18 4.69 20.47
C ASP A 146 -2.39 5.32 21.17
N PRO A 147 -2.16 6.31 22.06
CA PRO A 147 -3.25 7.15 22.59
C PRO A 147 -3.70 8.18 21.53
N THR A 148 -3.85 7.74 20.28
CA THR A 148 -4.38 8.49 19.14
C THR A 148 -5.76 7.94 18.77
N LEU A 149 -6.45 8.54 17.80
CA LEU A 149 -7.81 8.15 17.38
C LEU A 149 -7.79 7.11 16.26
#